data_AF-A0A7J5YKH5-F1
#
_entry.id   AF-A0A7J5YKH5-F1
#
_cell.length_a   1.000
_cell.length_b   1.000
_cell.length_c   1.000
_cell.angle_alpha   90.00
_cell.angle_beta   90.00
_cell.angle_gamma   90.00
#
_symmetry.space_group_name_H-M   'P 1'
#
loop_
_entity.id
_entity.type
_entity.pdbx_description
1 polymer ?
#
loop_
_entity_poly.entity_id
_entity_poly.type
_entity_poly.pdbx_seq_one_letter_code
_entity_poly.pdbx_strand_id
1 'polypeptide(L)'
;MNFCQRSVNIAKSEHGSTFTSLKPPCPARWTVRTPAIRSVLKQYESVLMALEEMASISSPETSAKANGLHGTFLKGNTVLGLLMAEDLMGDLECLNTSLQLKKQTVSGMLEAVDHVKTSMQDKRTEEHFDVLFSKATVVATKLDLQPIQMPHVRKPTKRCTGQAAAHIHPDAQSL
;
A
#
# COMPACT_ATOMS: atom_id res chain seq x y z
N MET A 1 -21.33 1.85 -20.36
CA MET A 1 -21.65 2.19 -18.95
C MET A 1 -20.47 2.94 -18.38
N ASN A 2 -20.51 4.26 -18.42
CA ASN A 2 -19.48 5.15 -17.88
C ASN A 2 -19.91 5.54 -16.47
N PHE A 3 -19.41 4.85 -15.47
CA PHE A 3 -19.64 5.22 -14.07
C PHE A 3 -18.28 5.38 -13.39
N CYS A 4 -18.03 6.58 -12.87
CA CYS A 4 -16.83 7.03 -12.15
C CYS A 4 -15.67 7.60 -13.02
N GLN A 5 -15.97 8.60 -13.85
CA GLN A 5 -14.98 9.62 -14.22
C GLN A 5 -15.53 11.00 -13.81
N ARG A 6 -15.36 11.32 -12.53
CA ARG A 6 -15.31 12.71 -12.09
C ARG A 6 -14.06 12.90 -11.25
N SER A 7 -12.92 12.65 -11.90
CA SER A 7 -11.63 13.17 -11.45
C SER A 7 -11.69 14.67 -11.70
N VAL A 8 -12.06 15.44 -10.67
CA VAL A 8 -11.77 16.89 -10.66
C VAL A 8 -10.27 17.01 -10.90
N ASN A 9 -9.85 17.92 -11.79
CA ASN A 9 -8.42 18.18 -12.06
C ASN A 9 -7.69 18.49 -10.75
N ILE A 10 -7.01 17.50 -10.16
CA ILE A 10 -6.16 17.70 -8.99
C ILE A 10 -4.79 18.13 -9.53
N ALA A 11 -4.46 19.40 -9.27
CA ALA A 11 -3.16 20.07 -9.40
C ALA A 11 -2.32 19.71 -10.64
N LYS A 12 -2.22 20.66 -11.60
CA LYS A 12 -1.16 20.65 -12.61
C LYS A 12 0.09 21.24 -11.97
N SER A 13 1.20 20.52 -11.99
CA SER A 13 2.51 21.05 -11.59
C SER A 13 2.98 22.08 -12.63
N GLU A 14 3.50 23.22 -12.16
CA GLU A 14 4.11 24.26 -13.02
C GLU A 14 5.52 23.89 -13.50
N HIS A 15 6.13 22.87 -12.90
CA HIS A 15 7.46 22.37 -13.27
C HIS A 15 7.32 21.24 -14.29
N GLY A 16 8.02 21.34 -15.43
CA GLY A 16 7.92 20.47 -16.63
C GLY A 16 8.19 18.97 -16.46
N SER A 17 8.18 18.45 -15.24
CA SER A 17 8.16 17.03 -14.88
C SER A 17 6.76 16.43 -15.04
N THR A 18 6.66 15.34 -15.81
CA THR A 18 5.39 14.63 -16.01
C THR A 18 5.00 13.81 -14.77
N PHE A 19 4.18 14.37 -13.88
CA PHE A 19 3.62 13.65 -12.74
C PHE A 19 2.36 12.87 -13.12
N THR A 20 2.14 11.73 -12.48
CA THR A 20 0.92 10.92 -12.69
C THR A 20 -0.12 11.39 -11.68
N SER A 21 -1.28 11.87 -12.15
CA SER A 21 -2.34 12.29 -11.24
C SER A 21 -2.76 11.14 -10.33
N LEU A 22 -2.72 11.39 -9.01
CA LEU A 22 -3.14 10.41 -8.01
C LEU A 22 -4.64 10.14 -8.17
N LYS A 23 -4.98 8.87 -8.40
CA LYS A 23 -6.39 8.47 -8.56
C LYS A 23 -7.06 8.38 -7.19
N PRO A 24 -8.18 9.07 -6.96
CA PRO A 24 -8.89 8.95 -5.70
C PRO A 24 -9.39 7.52 -5.52
N PRO A 25 -9.29 6.94 -4.30
CA PRO A 25 -9.85 5.62 -4.04
C PRO A 25 -11.37 5.67 -4.24
N CYS A 26 -11.93 4.74 -5.00
CA CYS A 26 -13.38 4.59 -5.12
C CYS A 26 -13.90 3.79 -3.91
N PRO A 27 -14.75 4.35 -3.03
CA PRO A 27 -15.19 3.67 -1.80
C PRO A 27 -15.91 2.34 -2.05
N ALA A 28 -16.67 2.26 -3.14
CA ALA A 28 -17.48 1.09 -3.48
C ALA A 28 -16.72 0.01 -4.27
N ARG A 29 -15.57 0.33 -4.87
CA ARG A 29 -14.79 -0.61 -5.68
C ARG A 29 -13.42 -0.81 -5.06
N TRP A 30 -13.33 -1.81 -4.18
CA TRP A 30 -12.12 -2.14 -3.44
C TRP A 30 -10.92 -2.50 -4.33
N THR A 31 -11.15 -2.95 -5.57
CA THR A 31 -10.14 -3.39 -6.54
C THR A 31 -9.46 -2.27 -7.33
N VAL A 32 -9.97 -1.03 -7.33
CA VAL A 32 -9.31 0.11 -8.02
C VAL A 32 -8.28 0.84 -7.15
N ARG A 33 -7.76 0.17 -6.11
CA ARG A 33 -6.71 0.74 -5.25
C ARG A 33 -5.31 0.54 -5.82
N THR A 34 -5.07 -0.51 -6.62
CA THR A 34 -3.76 -0.80 -7.22
C THR A 34 -3.21 0.37 -8.05
N PRO A 35 -3.99 1.03 -8.93
CA PRO A 35 -3.49 2.18 -9.69
C PRO A 35 -3.11 3.38 -8.80
N ALA A 36 -3.79 3.58 -7.69
CA ALA A 36 -3.47 4.64 -6.74
C ALA A 36 -2.17 4.32 -5.99
N ILE A 37 -2.01 3.08 -5.50
CA ILE A 37 -0.78 2.61 -4.84
C ILE A 37 0.43 2.74 -5.79
N ARG A 38 0.30 2.26 -7.03
CA ARG A 38 1.32 2.40 -8.08
C ARG A 38 1.71 3.84 -8.34
N SER A 39 0.72 4.73 -8.40
CA SER A 39 0.98 6.16 -8.62
C SER A 39 1.77 6.73 -7.45
N VAL A 40 1.39 6.42 -6.20
CA VAL A 40 2.15 6.86 -5.02
C VAL A 40 3.59 6.33 -5.02
N LEU A 41 3.79 5.03 -5.28
CA LEU A 41 5.13 4.44 -5.32
C LEU A 41 6.03 5.05 -6.41
N LYS A 42 5.47 5.39 -7.58
CA LYS A 42 6.21 5.97 -8.70
C LYS A 42 6.71 7.40 -8.43
N GLN A 43 5.99 8.17 -7.62
CA GLN A 43 6.29 9.58 -7.31
C GLN A 43 6.39 9.81 -5.80
N TYR A 44 6.96 8.85 -5.08
CA TYR A 44 7.00 8.85 -3.62
C TYR A 44 7.69 10.11 -3.06
N GLU A 45 8.82 10.48 -3.64
CA GLU A 45 9.58 11.69 -3.30
C GLU A 45 8.73 12.96 -3.46
N SER A 46 8.01 13.09 -4.59
CA SER A 46 7.15 14.24 -4.83
C SER A 46 5.97 14.30 -3.87
N VAL A 47 5.46 13.14 -3.42
CA VAL A 47 4.44 13.07 -2.38
C VAL A 47 4.99 13.53 -1.03
N LEU A 48 6.23 13.16 -0.67
CA LEU A 48 6.88 13.63 0.55
C LEU A 48 7.03 15.16 0.54
N MET A 49 7.61 15.73 -0.52
CA MET A 49 7.79 17.18 -0.63
C MET A 49 6.45 17.93 -0.58
N ALA A 50 5.42 17.43 -1.28
CA ALA A 50 4.10 18.05 -1.25
C ALA A 50 3.46 18.00 0.15
N LEU A 51 3.67 16.91 0.91
CA LEU A 51 3.16 16.80 2.28
C LEU A 51 3.89 17.76 3.22
N GLU A 52 5.19 17.94 3.06
CA GLU A 52 6.00 18.91 3.82
C GLU A 52 5.58 20.36 3.53
N GLU A 53 5.37 20.70 2.26
CA GLU A 53 4.86 22.00 1.83
C GLU A 53 3.44 22.26 2.37
N MET A 54 2.55 21.28 2.26
CA MET A 54 1.18 21.39 2.80
C MET A 54 1.19 21.52 4.32
N ALA A 55 2.13 20.88 5.01
CA ALA A 55 2.28 20.99 6.45
C ALA A 55 2.70 22.41 6.89
N SER A 56 3.42 23.16 6.06
CA SER A 56 3.93 24.49 6.40
C SER A 56 3.03 25.64 5.95
N ILE A 57 2.34 25.51 4.80
CA ILE A 57 1.63 26.63 4.15
C ILE A 57 0.10 26.62 4.39
N SER A 58 -0.47 25.47 4.76
CA SER A 58 -1.93 25.29 4.78
C SER A 58 -2.62 25.74 6.07
N SER A 59 -3.96 25.74 6.07
CA SER A 59 -4.76 25.96 7.29
C SER A 59 -4.38 24.99 8.42
N PRO A 60 -4.60 25.35 9.70
CA PRO A 60 -4.17 24.54 10.85
C PRO A 60 -4.63 23.07 10.79
N GLU A 61 -5.87 22.84 10.33
CA GLU A 61 -6.41 21.48 10.20
C GLU A 61 -5.71 20.67 9.09
N THR A 62 -5.49 21.29 7.93
CA THR A 62 -4.80 20.66 6.80
C THR A 62 -3.34 20.41 7.14
N SER A 63 -2.68 21.36 7.79
CA SER A 63 -1.31 21.24 8.27
C SER A 63 -1.15 20.08 9.25
N ALA A 64 -2.05 19.93 10.23
CA ALA A 64 -2.01 18.81 11.18
C ALA A 64 -2.16 17.45 10.47
N LYS A 65 -3.08 17.34 9.51
CA LYS A 65 -3.27 16.12 8.71
C LYS A 65 -2.06 15.81 7.83
N ALA A 66 -1.52 16.82 7.14
CA ALA A 66 -0.34 16.69 6.29
C ALA A 66 0.88 16.26 7.10
N ASN A 67 1.10 16.84 8.30
CA ASN A 67 2.16 16.43 9.22
C ASN A 67 2.03 14.95 9.66
N GLY A 68 0.83 14.51 10.01
CA GLY A 68 0.59 13.12 10.39
C GLY A 68 0.87 12.13 9.25
N LEU A 69 0.47 12.49 8.02
CA LEU A 69 0.76 11.70 6.83
C LEU A 69 2.25 11.73 6.48
N HIS A 70 2.89 12.91 6.50
CA HIS A 70 4.31 13.09 6.26
C HIS A 70 5.14 12.21 7.20
N GLY A 71 4.87 12.27 8.52
CA GLY A 71 5.52 11.42 9.51
C GLY A 71 5.27 9.92 9.33
N THR A 72 4.20 9.53 8.63
CA THR A 72 3.94 8.13 8.26
C THR A 72 4.74 7.73 7.03
N PHE A 73 4.83 8.60 6.01
CA PHE A 73 5.57 8.36 4.77
C PHE A 73 7.10 8.40 4.97
N LEU A 74 7.57 9.07 6.02
CA LEU A 74 8.99 9.00 6.42
C LEU A 74 9.41 7.63 6.97
N LYS A 75 8.47 6.72 7.26
CA LYS A 75 8.76 5.38 7.78
C LYS A 75 8.97 4.40 6.64
N GLY A 76 10.10 3.69 6.63
CA GLY A 76 10.35 2.60 5.68
C GLY A 76 9.27 1.52 5.67
N ASN A 77 8.63 1.26 6.81
CA ASN A 77 7.48 0.35 6.92
C ASN A 77 6.32 0.72 5.99
N THR A 78 6.12 2.01 5.72
CA THR A 78 5.07 2.47 4.82
C THR A 78 5.38 2.08 3.38
N VAL A 79 6.63 2.21 2.94
CA VAL A 79 7.06 1.75 1.62
C VAL A 79 6.89 0.25 1.48
N LEU A 80 7.38 -0.51 2.47
CA LEU A 80 7.22 -1.97 2.48
C LEU A 80 5.74 -2.36 2.42
N GLY A 81 4.90 -1.74 3.26
CA GLY A 81 3.46 -1.98 3.27
C GLY A 81 2.78 -1.65 1.94
N LEU A 82 3.19 -0.58 1.26
CA LEU A 82 2.67 -0.23 -0.06
C LEU A 82 3.08 -1.23 -1.15
N LEU A 83 4.32 -1.72 -1.12
CA LEU A 83 4.80 -2.75 -2.04
C LEU A 83 4.06 -4.09 -1.85
N MET A 84 3.90 -4.52 -0.59
CA MET A 84 3.11 -5.71 -0.27
C MET A 84 1.63 -5.56 -0.67
N ALA A 85 1.06 -4.37 -0.44
CA ALA A 85 -0.31 -4.09 -0.84
C ALA A 85 -0.47 -4.06 -2.36
N GLU A 86 0.48 -3.50 -3.11
CA GLU A 86 0.46 -3.54 -4.57
C GLU A 86 0.48 -4.98 -5.08
N ASP A 87 1.38 -5.80 -4.54
CA ASP A 87 1.56 -7.18 -4.93
C ASP A 87 0.30 -8.01 -4.68
N LEU A 88 -0.33 -7.87 -3.52
CA LEU A 88 -1.58 -8.56 -3.19
C LEU A 88 -2.77 -8.08 -4.03
N MET A 89 -2.92 -6.76 -4.15
CA MET A 89 -4.07 -6.15 -4.84
C MET A 89 -4.02 -6.39 -6.35
N GLY A 90 -2.82 -6.54 -6.93
CA GLY A 90 -2.64 -6.87 -8.35
C GLY A 90 -3.34 -8.18 -8.75
N ASP A 91 -3.16 -9.24 -7.97
CA ASP A 91 -3.78 -10.54 -8.25
C ASP A 91 -5.31 -10.47 -8.12
N LEU A 92 -5.79 -9.76 -7.11
CA LEU A 92 -7.22 -9.59 -6.85
C LEU A 92 -7.90 -8.73 -7.92
N GLU A 93 -7.20 -7.74 -8.46
CA GLU A 93 -7.69 -6.95 -9.59
C GLU A 93 -7.76 -7.77 -10.88
N CYS A 94 -6.77 -8.64 -11.13
CA CYS A 94 -6.78 -9.58 -12.24
C CYS A 94 -7.96 -10.56 -12.13
N LEU A 95 -8.16 -11.15 -10.95
CA LEU A 95 -9.29 -12.02 -10.67
C LEU A 95 -10.62 -11.30 -10.93
N ASN A 96 -10.80 -10.13 -10.31
CA ASN A 96 -12.03 -9.36 -10.43
C ASN A 96 -12.33 -8.97 -11.88
N THR A 97 -11.31 -8.65 -12.67
CA THR A 97 -11.48 -8.37 -14.11
C THR A 97 -11.92 -9.63 -14.86
N SER A 98 -11.31 -10.78 -14.57
CA SER A 98 -11.63 -12.07 -15.19
C SER A 98 -13.07 -12.52 -14.88
N LEU A 99 -13.51 -12.37 -13.62
CA LEU A 99 -14.87 -12.72 -13.21
C LEU A 99 -15.96 -11.82 -13.84
N GLN A 100 -15.60 -10.61 -14.28
CA GLN A 100 -16.54 -9.66 -14.89
C GLN A 100 -16.62 -9.80 -16.43
N LEU A 101 -15.89 -10.74 -17.04
CA LEU A 101 -15.91 -10.95 -18.49
C LEU A 101 -17.24 -11.56 -18.95
N LYS A 102 -17.81 -11.02 -20.04
CA LYS A 102 -19.09 -11.49 -20.62
C LYS A 102 -19.07 -12.94 -21.09
N LYS A 103 -17.89 -13.48 -21.39
CA LYS A 103 -17.70 -14.85 -21.89
C LYS A 103 -17.29 -15.84 -20.80
N GLN A 104 -17.30 -15.41 -19.53
CA GLN A 104 -16.82 -16.23 -18.45
C GLN A 104 -17.83 -17.33 -18.09
N THR A 105 -17.34 -18.57 -17.98
CA THR A 105 -18.12 -19.71 -17.50
C THR A 105 -17.86 -19.94 -16.01
N VAL A 106 -18.79 -20.59 -15.31
CA VAL A 106 -18.61 -20.92 -13.88
C VAL A 106 -17.34 -21.76 -13.65
N SER A 107 -17.02 -22.71 -14.54
CA SER A 107 -15.77 -23.47 -14.48
C SER A 107 -14.55 -22.57 -14.55
N GLY A 108 -14.51 -21.66 -15.54
CA GLY A 108 -13.40 -20.71 -15.68
C GLY A 108 -13.29 -19.73 -14.50
N MET A 109 -14.40 -19.41 -13.82
CA MET A 109 -14.37 -18.62 -12.59
C MET A 109 -13.70 -19.39 -11.45
N LEU A 110 -14.02 -20.67 -11.27
CA LEU A 110 -13.41 -21.53 -10.25
C LEU A 110 -11.90 -21.70 -10.50
N GLU A 111 -11.52 -21.98 -11.75
CA GLU A 111 -10.13 -22.09 -12.16
C GLU A 111 -9.34 -20.78 -11.90
N ALA A 112 -9.94 -19.62 -12.20
CA ALA A 112 -9.31 -18.33 -11.92
C ALA A 112 -9.13 -18.09 -10.41
N VAL A 113 -10.09 -18.51 -9.58
CA VAL A 113 -9.98 -18.43 -8.12
C VAL A 113 -8.87 -19.34 -7.61
N ASP A 114 -8.78 -20.58 -8.09
CA ASP A 114 -7.73 -21.51 -7.70
C ASP A 114 -6.33 -20.99 -8.09
N HIS A 115 -6.20 -20.42 -9.28
CA HIS A 115 -4.94 -19.81 -9.71
C HIS A 115 -4.49 -18.67 -8.78
N VAL A 116 -5.40 -17.78 -8.41
CA VAL A 116 -5.11 -16.67 -7.49
C VAL A 116 -4.79 -17.19 -6.09
N LYS A 117 -5.48 -18.24 -5.64
CA LYS A 117 -5.19 -18.88 -4.35
C LYS A 117 -3.77 -19.45 -4.32
N THR A 118 -3.32 -20.12 -5.38
CA THR A 118 -1.95 -20.60 -5.52
C THR A 118 -0.95 -19.44 -5.54
N SER A 119 -1.20 -18.41 -6.36
CA SER A 119 -0.35 -17.20 -6.39
C SER A 119 -0.20 -16.56 -5.00
N MET A 120 -1.30 -16.42 -4.25
CA MET A 120 -1.27 -15.88 -2.89
C MET A 120 -0.56 -16.80 -1.88
N GLN A 121 -0.51 -18.12 -2.13
CA GLN A 121 0.28 -19.05 -1.32
C GLN A 121 1.76 -18.90 -1.61
N ASP A 122 2.15 -18.77 -2.88
CA ASP A 122 3.54 -18.56 -3.30
C ASP A 122 4.10 -17.26 -2.72
N LYS A 123 3.26 -16.24 -2.56
CA LYS A 123 3.64 -14.96 -1.93
C LYS A 123 3.93 -15.03 -0.43
N ARG A 124 3.62 -16.16 0.23
CA ARG A 124 3.91 -16.37 1.66
C ARG A 124 5.27 -17.00 1.92
N THR A 125 6.03 -17.30 0.87
CA THR A 125 7.37 -17.85 1.04
C THR A 125 8.36 -16.76 1.45
N GLU A 126 9.41 -17.15 2.17
CA GLU A 126 10.44 -16.23 2.65
C GLU A 126 11.16 -15.58 1.46
N GLU A 127 11.40 -16.33 0.39
CA GLU A 127 12.09 -15.82 -0.80
C GLU A 127 11.32 -14.67 -1.47
N HIS A 128 9.99 -14.76 -1.52
CA HIS A 128 9.18 -13.68 -2.08
C HIS A 128 9.17 -12.46 -1.16
N PHE A 129 9.11 -12.68 0.16
CA PHE A 129 9.20 -11.62 1.13
C PHE A 129 10.54 -10.90 1.07
N ASP A 130 11.65 -11.63 0.98
CA ASP A 130 13.02 -11.09 0.87
C ASP A 130 13.18 -10.18 -0.35
N VAL A 131 12.58 -10.55 -1.48
CA VAL A 131 12.57 -9.71 -2.69
C VAL A 131 11.83 -8.40 -2.43
N LEU A 132 10.67 -8.43 -1.78
CA LEU A 132 9.92 -7.22 -1.45
C LEU A 132 10.64 -6.36 -0.40
N PHE A 133 11.23 -6.99 0.62
CA PHE A 133 11.97 -6.33 1.68
C PHE A 133 13.24 -5.64 1.15
N SER A 134 13.97 -6.32 0.27
CA SER A 134 15.16 -5.76 -0.39
C SER A 134 14.79 -4.54 -1.25
N LYS A 135 13.71 -4.64 -2.04
CA LYS A 135 13.19 -3.49 -2.83
C LYS A 135 12.81 -2.32 -1.92
N ALA A 136 12.09 -2.59 -0.83
CA ALA A 136 11.69 -1.56 0.12
C ALA A 136 12.90 -0.89 0.78
N THR A 137 13.92 -1.67 1.13
CA THR A 137 15.17 -1.18 1.73
C THR A 137 15.91 -0.26 0.77
N VAL A 138 16.05 -0.63 -0.51
CA VAL A 138 16.66 0.23 -1.54
C VAL A 138 15.93 1.56 -1.65
N VAL A 139 14.59 1.56 -1.66
CA VAL A 139 13.80 2.80 -1.73
C VAL A 139 13.97 3.62 -0.46
N ALA A 140 13.96 2.99 0.72
CA ALA A 140 14.14 3.66 2.00
C ALA A 140 15.52 4.33 2.10
N THR A 141 16.59 3.63 1.71
CA THR A 141 17.94 4.21 1.67
C THR A 141 18.07 5.33 0.64
N LYS A 142 17.47 5.17 -0.54
CA LYS A 142 17.51 6.19 -1.60
C LYS A 142 16.88 7.52 -1.17
N LEU A 143 15.79 7.44 -0.40
CA LEU A 143 15.00 8.60 0.02
C LEU A 143 15.28 9.03 1.47
N ASP A 144 16.32 8.48 2.09
CA ASP A 144 16.70 8.74 3.49
C ASP A 144 15.54 8.59 4.50
N LEU A 145 14.74 7.53 4.32
CA LEU A 145 13.62 7.21 5.19
C LEU A 145 14.11 6.52 6.47
N GLN A 146 13.28 6.55 7.51
CA GLN A 146 13.52 5.74 8.71
C GLN A 146 13.62 4.26 8.31
N PRO A 147 14.54 3.50 8.91
CA PRO A 147 14.74 2.10 8.56
C PRO A 147 13.48 1.29 8.78
N ILE A 148 13.34 0.20 8.03
CA ILE A 148 12.24 -0.73 8.21
C ILE A 148 12.40 -1.39 9.57
N GLN A 149 11.41 -1.20 10.44
CA GLN A 149 11.36 -1.77 11.78
C GLN A 149 10.35 -2.91 11.83
N MET A 150 10.61 -3.86 12.70
CA MET A 150 9.68 -4.95 12.97
C MET A 150 8.33 -4.42 13.49
N PRO A 151 7.20 -5.02 13.06
CA PRO A 151 5.89 -4.61 13.53
C PRO A 151 5.79 -4.67 15.06
N HIS A 152 5.23 -3.62 15.67
CA HIS A 152 5.04 -3.60 17.11
C HIS A 152 4.10 -4.73 17.56
N VAL A 153 4.59 -5.59 18.46
CA VAL A 153 3.78 -6.67 19.05
C VAL A 153 2.62 -6.05 19.80
N ARG A 154 1.40 -6.24 19.29
CA ARG A 154 0.20 -5.71 19.96
C ARG A 154 -0.08 -6.55 21.20
N LYS A 155 -0.10 -5.90 22.36
CA LYS A 155 -0.67 -6.50 23.57
C LYS A 155 -2.19 -6.63 23.38
N PRO A 156 -2.76 -7.85 23.45
CA PRO A 156 -4.20 -7.99 23.38
C PRO A 156 -4.85 -7.32 24.60
N THR A 157 -6.11 -6.93 24.49
CA THR A 157 -6.80 -6.22 25.57
C THR A 157 -6.95 -7.12 26.80
N LYS A 158 -6.83 -6.54 28.01
CA LYS A 158 -6.87 -7.29 29.28
C LYS A 158 -8.11 -8.17 29.44
N ARG A 159 -9.23 -7.82 28.79
CA ARG A 159 -10.48 -8.59 28.79
C ARG A 159 -10.37 -9.94 28.07
N CYS A 160 -9.46 -10.06 27.10
CA CYS A 160 -9.33 -11.22 26.22
C CYS A 160 -8.07 -12.06 26.51
N THR A 161 -7.29 -11.72 27.54
CA THR A 161 -6.03 -12.41 27.88
C THR A 161 -6.07 -12.99 29.29
N GLY A 162 -5.75 -14.28 29.43
CA GLY A 162 -5.42 -14.88 30.74
C GLY A 162 -4.03 -14.45 31.23
N GLN A 163 -3.50 -15.10 32.27
CA GLN A 163 -2.15 -14.82 32.83
C GLN A 163 -0.98 -15.23 31.90
N ALA A 164 -1.26 -15.66 30.67
CA ALA A 164 -0.23 -16.09 29.73
C ALA A 164 0.60 -14.90 29.23
N ALA A 165 1.92 -15.11 29.10
CA ALA A 165 2.81 -14.13 28.49
C ALA A 165 2.41 -13.86 27.03
N ALA A 166 2.64 -12.63 26.55
CA ALA A 166 2.43 -12.30 25.15
C ALA A 166 3.34 -13.16 24.27
N HIS A 167 2.80 -13.69 23.17
CA HIS A 167 3.61 -14.41 22.18
C HIS A 167 4.63 -13.45 21.56
N ILE A 168 5.91 -13.79 21.68
CA ILE A 168 7.02 -13.10 21.02
C ILE A 168 7.60 -14.09 20.00
N HIS A 169 7.71 -13.68 18.74
CA HIS A 169 8.38 -14.51 17.73
C HIS A 169 9.85 -14.66 18.12
N PRO A 170 10.47 -15.85 18.07
CA PRO A 170 11.84 -16.07 18.51
C PRO A 170 12.86 -15.12 17.86
N ASP A 171 12.66 -14.79 16.58
CA ASP A 171 13.55 -13.87 15.84
C ASP A 171 13.28 -12.39 16.12
N ALA A 172 12.27 -12.06 16.93
CA ALA A 172 11.92 -10.68 17.26
C ALA A 172 12.87 -10.03 18.27
N GLN A 173 13.89 -10.74 18.75
CA GLN A 173 14.86 -10.24 19.73
C GLN A 173 16.22 -9.88 19.13
N SER A 174 16.46 -10.16 17.84
CA SER A 174 17.80 -10.12 17.23
C SER A 174 17.99 -9.15 16.06
N LEU A 175 17.12 -8.14 15.89
CA LEU A 175 17.31 -7.04 14.93
C LEU A 175 17.28 -5.68 15.63
#